data_AF-A0A364LBG2-F1
#
_entry.id   AF-A0A364LBG2-F1
#
_cell.length_a   1.000
_cell.length_b   1.000
_cell.length_c   1.000
_cell.angle_alpha   90.00
_cell.angle_beta   90.00
_cell.angle_gamma   90.00
#
_symmetry.space_group_name_H-M   'P 1'
#
loop_
_entity.id
_entity.type
_entity.pdbx_description
1 polymer ?
#
loop_
_entity_poly.entity_id
_entity_poly.type
_entity_poly.pdbx_seq_one_letter_code
_entity_poly.pdbx_strand_id
1 'polypeptide(L)'
;MWALEDPRRLQEVLDLEGFQPKNITITLRYTDFWYWEENRPIHIDARWVNTVRFPSSVSSINMDFEMIDRRKNEVDVITDLATQTWFFRRADGMVLRASKEDIITTRWTGSSIFDKMRWIRDESRPNEIDYYVKTVTWKTAPGFDPFAGAGDGCPNLDFPPGLAREKPPFTRRFTHVSVDELEAHNIPHDASAQEVHETILRHAREIQAAMLRRRRGSLGQNV
;
A
#
# COMPACT_ATOMS: atom_id res chain seq x y z
N MET A 1 -2.98 -0.07 -6.99
CA MET A 1 -2.38 -1.05 -7.93
C MET A 1 -3.09 -1.06 -9.27
N TRP A 2 -4.43 -1.10 -9.26
CA TRP A 2 -5.24 -1.21 -10.47
C TRP A 2 -4.85 -0.28 -11.65
N ALA A 3 -4.41 0.95 -11.38
CA ALA A 3 -3.94 1.88 -12.41
C ALA A 3 -2.65 1.45 -13.15
N LEU A 4 -1.77 0.67 -12.50
CA LEU A 4 -0.57 0.10 -13.10
C LEU A 4 -0.80 -1.33 -13.65
N GLU A 5 -1.93 -1.97 -13.36
CA GLU A 5 -2.23 -3.30 -13.89
C GLU A 5 -2.69 -3.31 -15.34
N ASP A 6 -3.31 -2.21 -15.78
CA ASP A 6 -3.55 -1.97 -17.20
C ASP A 6 -2.48 -1.02 -17.75
N PRO A 7 -1.35 -1.55 -18.24
CA PRO A 7 -0.27 -0.72 -18.73
C PRO A 7 -0.66 0.18 -19.90
N ARG A 8 -1.76 -0.15 -20.60
CA ARG A 8 -2.25 0.65 -21.72
C ARG A 8 -2.66 2.04 -21.26
N ARG A 9 -3.29 2.16 -20.09
CA ARG A 9 -3.74 3.46 -19.57
C ARG A 9 -2.58 4.40 -19.27
N LEU A 10 -1.50 3.86 -18.70
CA LEU A 10 -0.28 4.64 -18.48
C LEU A 10 0.37 4.98 -19.83
N GLN A 11 0.45 4.04 -20.76
CA GLN A 11 1.01 4.28 -22.09
C GLN A 11 0.24 5.37 -22.85
N GLU A 12 -1.10 5.35 -22.82
CA GLU A 12 -1.96 6.37 -23.43
C GLU A 12 -1.65 7.78 -22.94
N VAL A 13 -1.40 7.94 -21.63
CA VAL A 13 -1.00 9.24 -21.05
C VAL A 13 0.40 9.64 -21.52
N LEU A 14 1.33 8.69 -21.59
CA LEU A 14 2.70 8.94 -22.03
C LEU A 14 2.78 9.27 -23.54
N ASP A 15 1.84 8.78 -24.34
CA ASP A 15 1.76 8.97 -25.79
C ASP A 15 0.96 10.22 -26.19
N LEU A 16 0.44 11.00 -25.23
CA LEU A 16 -0.27 12.25 -25.51
C LEU A 16 0.61 13.20 -26.34
N GLU A 17 0.05 13.73 -27.43
CA GLU A 17 0.76 14.65 -28.31
C GLU A 17 1.27 15.88 -27.54
N GLY A 18 2.55 16.21 -27.70
CA GLY A 18 3.20 17.31 -26.98
C GLY A 18 3.56 17.00 -25.52
N PHE A 19 3.20 15.84 -24.98
CA PHE A 19 3.60 15.44 -23.64
C PHE A 19 5.06 14.96 -23.61
N GLN A 20 5.97 15.87 -23.25
CA GLN A 20 7.41 15.62 -23.22
C GLN A 20 8.01 15.85 -21.82
N PRO A 21 7.62 15.06 -20.81
CA PRO A 21 8.15 15.22 -19.46
C PRO A 21 9.65 14.87 -19.44
N LYS A 22 10.41 15.59 -18.62
CA LYS A 22 11.80 15.22 -18.28
C LYS A 22 11.87 14.28 -17.08
N ASN A 23 10.94 14.42 -16.14
CA ASN A 23 10.88 13.66 -14.91
C ASN A 23 9.45 13.18 -14.70
N ILE A 24 9.29 11.91 -14.32
CA ILE A 24 8.00 11.33 -13.98
C ILE A 24 8.09 10.79 -12.56
N THR A 25 7.09 11.11 -11.74
CA THR A 25 6.95 10.54 -10.40
C THR A 25 5.74 9.62 -10.38
N ILE A 26 5.94 8.39 -9.89
CA ILE A 26 4.89 7.40 -9.66
C ILE A 26 4.83 7.16 -8.14
N THR A 27 3.67 7.37 -7.52
CA THR A 27 3.50 7.14 -6.09
C THR A 27 2.62 5.91 -5.89
N LEU A 28 3.15 4.90 -5.20
CA LEU A 28 2.41 3.74 -4.71
C LEU A 28 2.08 3.97 -3.25
N ARG A 29 0.83 4.33 -2.95
CA ARG A 29 0.37 4.57 -1.59
C ARG A 29 0.10 3.28 -0.85
N TYR A 30 0.09 3.33 0.48
CA TYR A 30 -0.26 2.18 1.32
C TYR A 30 -1.57 1.51 0.89
N THR A 31 -2.59 2.32 0.59
CA THR A 31 -3.93 1.85 0.20
C THR A 31 -4.03 1.42 -1.27
N ASP A 32 -2.97 1.60 -2.06
CA ASP A 32 -2.92 1.12 -3.43
C ASP A 32 -2.58 -0.37 -3.52
N PHE A 33 -1.96 -0.98 -2.51
CA PHE A 33 -1.58 -2.39 -2.57
C PHE A 33 -2.79 -3.31 -2.45
N TRP A 34 -2.83 -4.38 -3.24
CA TRP A 34 -3.92 -5.34 -3.15
C TRP A 34 -4.04 -5.94 -1.75
N TYR A 35 -5.28 -5.97 -1.24
CA TYR A 35 -5.61 -6.54 0.06
C TYR A 35 -4.81 -5.90 1.21
N TRP A 36 -4.50 -4.60 1.11
CA TRP A 36 -3.87 -3.85 2.19
C TRP A 36 -4.73 -3.88 3.46
N GLU A 37 -6.05 -3.93 3.30
CA GLU A 37 -7.07 -4.07 4.34
C GLU A 37 -6.94 -5.37 5.13
N GLU A 38 -6.37 -6.41 4.51
CA GLU A 38 -6.10 -7.70 5.12
C GLU A 38 -4.66 -7.81 5.65
N ASN A 39 -3.85 -6.74 5.56
CA ASN A 39 -2.43 -6.75 5.89
C ASN A 39 -1.67 -7.82 5.09
N ARG A 40 -2.03 -8.07 3.81
CA ARG A 40 -1.27 -8.98 2.93
C ARG A 40 0.15 -8.44 2.64
N PRO A 41 1.15 -9.32 2.43
CA PRO A 41 2.49 -8.88 2.01
C PRO A 41 2.45 -8.07 0.71
N ILE A 42 3.42 -7.17 0.52
CA ILE A 42 3.53 -6.38 -0.71
C ILE A 42 3.77 -7.31 -1.92
N HIS A 43 3.00 -7.06 -2.97
CA HIS A 43 3.16 -7.65 -4.30
C HIS A 43 2.98 -6.54 -5.34
N ILE A 44 3.90 -6.43 -6.30
CA ILE A 44 3.77 -5.54 -7.45
C ILE A 44 4.09 -6.31 -8.72
N ASP A 45 3.08 -6.40 -9.59
CA ASP A 45 3.19 -7.04 -10.89
C ASP A 45 4.09 -6.21 -11.82
N ALA A 46 5.06 -6.87 -12.48
CA ALA A 46 6.02 -6.22 -13.36
C ALA A 46 5.56 -6.09 -14.81
N ARG A 47 4.33 -6.52 -15.16
CA ARG A 47 3.75 -6.35 -16.50
C ARG A 47 3.96 -4.94 -17.03
N TRP A 48 3.65 -3.91 -16.22
CA TRP A 48 3.79 -2.53 -16.66
C TRP A 48 5.23 -2.08 -16.88
N VAL A 49 6.16 -2.51 -16.03
CA VAL A 49 7.60 -2.26 -16.22
C VAL A 49 8.08 -2.84 -17.55
N ASN A 50 7.53 -4.00 -17.92
CA ASN A 50 7.90 -4.72 -19.13
C ASN A 50 7.28 -4.14 -20.41
N THR A 51 6.06 -3.60 -20.32
CA THR A 51 5.30 -3.13 -21.48
C THR A 51 5.45 -1.63 -21.73
N VAL A 52 5.48 -0.80 -20.68
CA VAL A 52 5.46 0.66 -20.83
C VAL A 52 6.77 1.15 -21.43
N ARG A 53 6.66 2.13 -22.35
CA ARG A 53 7.77 2.84 -22.96
C ARG A 53 7.61 4.33 -22.68
N PHE A 54 8.60 4.89 -22.00
CA PHE A 54 8.61 6.30 -21.63
C PHE A 54 9.00 7.19 -22.82
N PRO A 55 8.51 8.44 -22.89
CA PRO A 55 8.93 9.38 -23.93
C PRO A 55 10.45 9.59 -23.95
N SER A 56 11.01 9.87 -25.13
CA SER A 56 12.46 10.13 -25.29
C SER A 56 12.93 11.40 -24.56
N SER A 57 12.02 12.25 -24.09
CA SER A 57 12.36 13.39 -23.23
C SER A 57 12.69 12.99 -21.79
N VAL A 58 12.27 11.81 -21.33
CA VAL A 58 12.38 11.39 -19.92
C VAL A 58 13.84 11.10 -19.58
N SER A 59 14.38 11.86 -18.63
CA SER A 59 15.71 11.67 -18.05
C SER A 59 15.68 10.92 -16.72
N SER A 60 14.56 10.99 -15.98
CA SER A 60 14.41 10.27 -14.72
C SER A 60 12.98 9.81 -14.45
N ILE A 61 12.87 8.71 -13.71
CA ILE A 61 11.63 8.22 -13.11
C ILE A 61 11.86 8.07 -11.61
N ASN A 62 11.05 8.74 -10.81
CA ASN A 62 11.02 8.60 -9.36
C ASN A 62 9.84 7.73 -8.98
N MET A 63 10.03 6.77 -8.09
CA MET A 63 8.94 5.98 -7.56
C MET A 63 8.92 6.00 -6.04
N ASP A 64 7.82 6.49 -5.49
CA ASP A 64 7.58 6.49 -4.05
C ASP A 64 6.88 5.19 -3.66
N PHE A 65 7.55 4.41 -2.82
CA PHE A 65 6.99 3.22 -2.18
C PHE A 65 6.59 3.60 -0.76
N GLU A 66 5.30 3.92 -0.58
CA GLU A 66 4.75 4.34 0.70
C GLU A 66 4.08 3.18 1.42
N MET A 67 4.34 3.07 2.72
CA MET A 67 3.74 2.08 3.60
C MET A 67 3.61 2.65 5.00
N ILE A 68 2.76 2.05 5.84
CA ILE A 68 2.76 2.34 7.28
C ILE A 68 4.11 1.97 7.93
N ASP A 69 4.61 2.75 8.89
CA ASP A 69 5.97 2.61 9.44
C ASP A 69 6.20 1.22 10.08
N ARG A 70 5.16 0.63 10.69
CA ARG A 70 5.16 -0.75 11.20
C ARG A 70 5.61 -1.79 10.16
N ARG A 71 5.39 -1.51 8.87
CA ARG A 71 5.71 -2.39 7.74
C ARG A 71 6.90 -1.88 6.91
N LYS A 72 7.71 -0.95 7.43
CA LYS A 72 8.87 -0.38 6.71
C LYS A 72 9.85 -1.41 6.16
N ASN A 73 10.05 -2.52 6.87
CA ASN A 73 10.94 -3.59 6.41
C ASN A 73 10.47 -4.21 5.07
N GLU A 74 9.15 -4.20 4.80
CA GLU A 74 8.64 -4.66 3.50
C GLU A 74 9.01 -3.70 2.38
N VAL A 75 8.92 -2.39 2.63
CA VAL A 75 9.38 -1.35 1.69
C VAL A 75 10.88 -1.44 1.46
N ASP A 76 11.67 -1.67 2.52
CA ASP A 76 13.12 -1.84 2.41
C ASP A 76 13.48 -2.98 1.46
N VAL A 77 12.86 -4.15 1.64
CA VAL A 77 13.10 -5.32 0.80
C VAL A 77 12.63 -5.10 -0.63
N ILE A 78 11.43 -4.55 -0.83
CA ILE A 78 10.86 -4.34 -2.17
C ILE A 78 11.67 -3.31 -2.96
N THR A 79 12.13 -2.23 -2.33
CA THR A 79 12.96 -1.21 -2.99
C THR A 79 14.36 -1.73 -3.32
N ASP A 80 14.93 -2.59 -2.47
CA ASP A 80 16.18 -3.28 -2.78
C ASP A 80 16.02 -4.20 -4.00
N LEU A 81 14.93 -4.96 -4.09
CA LEU A 81 14.62 -5.79 -5.25
C LEU A 81 14.40 -4.94 -6.50
N ALA A 82 13.57 -3.89 -6.42
CA ALA A 82 13.30 -2.99 -7.53
C ALA A 82 14.59 -2.39 -8.10
N THR A 83 15.51 -1.95 -7.24
CA THR A 83 16.78 -1.36 -7.66
C THR A 83 17.67 -2.34 -8.41
N GLN A 84 17.57 -3.64 -8.11
CA GLN A 84 18.39 -4.70 -8.69
C GLN A 84 17.80 -5.27 -9.97
N THR A 85 16.46 -5.36 -10.07
CA THR A 85 15.79 -6.17 -11.08
C THR A 85 14.86 -5.39 -12.00
N TRP A 86 14.48 -4.15 -11.66
CA TRP A 86 13.61 -3.33 -12.50
C TRP A 86 14.41 -2.33 -13.33
N PHE A 87 14.16 -2.35 -14.64
CA PHE A 87 14.73 -1.44 -15.62
C PHE A 87 13.62 -0.91 -16.52
N PHE A 88 13.53 0.41 -16.65
CA PHE A 88 12.55 1.05 -17.51
C PHE A 88 13.14 1.33 -18.89
N ARG A 89 12.28 1.32 -19.92
CA ARG A 89 12.70 1.58 -21.29
C ARG A 89 12.02 2.84 -21.82
N ARG A 90 12.76 3.63 -22.59
CA ARG A 90 12.23 4.73 -23.39
C ARG A 90 11.83 4.23 -24.78
N ALA A 91 11.02 5.03 -25.45
CA ALA A 91 10.59 4.79 -26.83
C ALA A 91 11.76 4.74 -27.84
N ASP A 92 12.87 5.41 -27.53
CA ASP A 92 14.10 5.41 -28.35
C ASP A 92 15.08 4.28 -27.98
N GLY A 93 14.68 3.34 -27.13
CA GLY A 93 15.50 2.20 -26.73
C GLY A 93 16.47 2.48 -25.58
N MET A 94 16.60 3.72 -25.10
CA MET A 94 17.40 4.03 -23.92
C MET A 94 16.80 3.36 -22.67
N VAL A 95 17.66 2.81 -21.81
CA VAL A 95 17.28 2.17 -20.55
C VAL A 95 17.48 3.15 -19.39
N LEU A 96 16.56 3.13 -18.43
CA LEU A 96 16.74 3.77 -17.13
C LEU A 96 17.01 2.71 -16.05
N ARG A 97 18.01 2.98 -15.22
CA ARG A 97 18.47 2.11 -14.13
C ARG A 97 18.49 2.90 -12.82
N ALA A 98 18.13 2.22 -11.73
CA ALA A 98 18.23 2.78 -10.39
C ALA A 98 19.62 2.52 -9.77
N SER A 99 19.98 3.40 -8.85
CA SER A 99 21.18 3.32 -8.02
C SER A 99 20.76 3.43 -6.56
N LYS A 100 21.44 2.69 -5.67
CA LYS A 100 21.13 2.71 -4.24
C LYS A 100 21.47 4.07 -3.61
N GLU A 101 22.47 4.75 -4.17
CA GLU A 101 22.92 6.07 -3.76
C GLU A 101 21.86 7.16 -4.01
N ASP A 102 20.92 6.91 -4.92
CA ASP A 102 19.83 7.81 -5.27
C ASP A 102 18.52 7.52 -4.51
N ILE A 103 18.54 6.61 -3.53
CA ILE A 103 17.36 6.29 -2.71
C ILE A 103 17.20 7.31 -1.59
N ILE A 104 16.03 7.93 -1.52
CA ILE A 104 15.66 8.87 -0.45
C ILE A 104 14.62 8.19 0.45
N THR A 105 14.79 8.33 1.76
CA THR A 105 13.80 7.88 2.74
C THR A 105 13.16 9.08 3.43
N THR A 106 11.84 9.14 3.43
CA THR A 106 11.07 10.16 4.16
C THR A 106 10.02 9.51 5.04
N ARG A 107 9.48 10.29 5.98
CA ARG A 107 8.37 9.91 6.84
C ARG A 107 7.39 11.06 6.92
N TRP A 108 6.11 10.73 7.04
CA TRP A 108 5.07 11.71 7.27
C TRP A 108 3.92 11.07 8.06
N THR A 109 3.12 11.90 8.72
CA THR A 109 1.98 11.45 9.52
C THR A 109 0.70 11.90 8.83
N GLY A 110 -0.25 10.98 8.68
CA GLY A 110 -1.54 11.23 8.06
C GLY A 110 -2.69 10.71 8.90
N SER A 111 -3.91 10.97 8.44
CA SER A 111 -5.11 10.47 9.10
C SER A 111 -5.20 8.95 9.02
N SER A 112 -5.71 8.32 10.09
CA SER A 112 -6.14 6.91 10.08
C SER A 112 -7.54 6.72 9.52
N ILE A 113 -8.23 7.80 9.12
CA ILE A 113 -9.58 7.75 8.56
C ILE A 113 -9.49 7.68 7.04
N PHE A 114 -10.02 6.59 6.49
CA PHE A 114 -10.15 6.37 5.05
C PHE A 114 -11.53 5.78 4.75
N ASP A 115 -12.24 6.37 3.79
CA ASP A 115 -13.61 6.00 3.41
C ASP A 115 -14.58 5.88 4.60
N LYS A 116 -14.56 6.90 5.48
CA LYS A 116 -15.35 6.93 6.74
C LYS A 116 -15.07 5.79 7.72
N MET A 117 -13.99 5.03 7.51
CA MET A 117 -13.52 4.02 8.43
C MET A 117 -12.25 4.50 9.12
N ARG A 118 -12.21 4.41 10.45
CA ARG A 118 -11.02 4.63 11.26
C ARG A 118 -10.22 3.33 11.36
N TRP A 119 -9.03 3.29 10.78
CA TRP A 119 -8.16 2.11 10.70
C TRP A 119 -7.32 1.93 11.96
N ILE A 120 -7.98 1.60 13.08
CA ILE A 120 -7.36 1.45 14.41
C ILE A 120 -6.18 0.45 14.46
N ARG A 121 -6.15 -0.52 13.55
CA ARG A 121 -5.04 -1.48 13.43
C ARG A 121 -3.71 -0.81 13.11
N ASP A 122 -3.74 0.26 12.32
CA ASP A 122 -2.55 0.85 11.74
C ASP A 122 -2.17 2.19 12.42
N GLU A 123 -2.91 2.58 13.46
CA GLU A 123 -2.65 3.80 14.22
C GLU A 123 -1.35 3.74 15.03
N SER A 124 -0.56 4.81 14.92
CA SER A 124 0.53 5.11 15.85
C SER A 124 0.02 5.92 17.05
N ARG A 125 -0.97 6.77 16.81
CA ARG A 125 -1.61 7.70 17.77
C ARG A 125 -3.09 7.83 17.40
N PRO A 126 -3.98 8.33 18.28
CA PRO A 126 -5.39 8.48 17.95
C PRO A 126 -5.59 9.26 16.65
N ASN A 127 -6.29 8.66 15.69
CA ASN A 127 -6.58 9.22 14.36
C ASN A 127 -5.37 9.43 13.44
N GLU A 128 -4.19 8.91 13.79
CA GLU A 128 -2.95 9.16 13.07
C GLU A 128 -2.21 7.87 12.72
N ILE A 129 -1.71 7.81 11.48
CA ILE A 129 -0.83 6.77 10.97
C ILE A 129 0.51 7.41 10.60
N ASP A 130 1.61 6.82 11.05
CA ASP A 130 2.93 7.17 10.57
C ASP A 130 3.26 6.37 9.30
N TYR A 131 3.62 7.08 8.24
CA TYR A 131 4.01 6.54 6.96
C TYR A 131 5.53 6.59 6.79
N TYR A 132 6.05 5.55 6.17
CA TYR A 132 7.43 5.36 5.75
C TYR A 132 7.47 5.28 4.23
N VAL A 133 8.23 6.18 3.60
CA VAL A 133 8.31 6.27 2.15
C VAL A 133 9.76 6.11 1.73
N LYS A 134 10.01 5.21 0.77
CA LYS A 134 11.26 5.19 0.02
C LYS A 134 11.01 5.63 -1.41
N THR A 135 11.73 6.66 -1.83
CA THR A 135 11.77 7.12 -3.22
C THR A 135 12.97 6.49 -3.90
N VAL A 136 12.74 5.69 -4.93
CA VAL A 136 13.80 5.12 -5.79
C VAL A 136 13.82 5.90 -7.10
N THR A 137 15.01 6.30 -7.55
CA THR A 137 15.19 7.07 -8.78
C THR A 137 15.88 6.23 -9.85
N TRP A 138 15.24 6.07 -11.01
CA TRP A 138 15.83 5.50 -12.22
C TRP A 138 16.30 6.64 -13.13
N LYS A 139 17.56 6.61 -13.56
CA LYS A 139 18.15 7.59 -14.48
C LYS A 139 18.61 6.90 -15.75
N THR A 140 18.69 7.64 -16.86
CA THR A 140 19.20 7.12 -18.14
C THR A 140 20.60 6.54 -17.98
N ALA A 141 20.83 5.35 -18.54
CA ALA A 141 22.09 4.63 -18.49
C ALA A 141 22.61 4.32 -19.91
N PRO A 142 23.33 5.26 -20.56
CA PRO A 142 23.84 5.06 -21.91
C PRO A 142 24.75 3.83 -22.02
N GLY A 143 24.54 3.01 -23.04
CA GLY A 143 25.33 1.80 -23.30
C GLY A 143 25.05 0.62 -22.36
N PHE A 144 24.09 0.75 -21.45
CA PHE A 144 23.62 -0.35 -20.60
C PHE A 144 22.40 -1.00 -21.22
N ASP A 145 22.48 -2.31 -21.49
CA ASP A 145 21.36 -3.12 -21.94
C ASP A 145 21.26 -4.39 -21.07
N PRO A 146 20.33 -4.45 -20.11
CA PRO A 146 20.14 -5.63 -19.27
C PRO A 146 19.42 -6.77 -19.99
N PHE A 147 19.05 -6.60 -21.28
CA PHE A 147 18.26 -7.57 -22.06
C PHE A 147 19.06 -8.25 -23.18
N ALA A 148 20.36 -7.96 -23.31
CA ALA A 148 21.23 -8.59 -24.30
C ALA A 148 21.63 -10.02 -23.87
N GLY A 149 20.97 -11.06 -24.41
CA GLY A 149 21.47 -12.45 -24.31
C GLY A 149 20.43 -13.56 -24.25
N ALA A 150 19.29 -13.34 -23.61
CA ALA A 150 18.08 -14.17 -23.65
C ALA A 150 17.03 -13.41 -22.83
N GLY A 151 15.80 -13.31 -23.33
CA GLY A 151 14.82 -12.41 -22.74
C GLY A 151 14.16 -12.98 -21.50
N ASP A 152 13.96 -12.12 -20.50
CA ASP A 152 12.94 -12.25 -19.48
C ASP A 152 12.71 -10.82 -18.99
N GLY A 153 11.47 -10.34 -19.03
CA GLY A 153 11.16 -9.03 -18.48
C GLY A 153 11.60 -8.91 -17.00
N CYS A 154 11.58 -7.69 -16.49
CA CYS A 154 11.72 -7.44 -15.06
C CYS A 154 10.73 -8.34 -14.29
N PRO A 155 11.16 -8.99 -13.19
CA PRO A 155 10.31 -9.88 -12.41
C PRO A 155 9.32 -9.10 -11.55
N ASN A 156 8.24 -9.75 -11.10
CA ASN A 156 7.38 -9.20 -10.06
C ASN A 156 8.19 -8.87 -8.80
N LEU A 157 7.75 -7.87 -8.05
CA LEU A 157 8.29 -7.56 -6.73
C LEU A 157 7.40 -8.19 -5.68
N ASP A 158 7.87 -9.31 -5.14
CA ASP A 158 7.20 -10.05 -4.09
C ASP A 158 7.97 -9.92 -2.78
N PHE A 159 7.24 -9.65 -1.69
CA PHE A 159 7.85 -9.78 -0.38
C PHE A 159 8.18 -11.27 -0.12
N PRO A 160 9.44 -11.63 0.19
CA PRO A 160 9.86 -13.03 0.23
C PRO A 160 9.06 -13.88 1.20
N PRO A 161 8.64 -15.10 0.79
CA PRO A 161 7.96 -16.01 1.70
C PRO A 161 8.91 -16.42 2.84
N GLY A 162 8.41 -16.43 4.07
CA GLY A 162 9.17 -16.83 5.25
C GLY A 162 9.91 -15.70 5.96
N LEU A 163 10.02 -14.50 5.38
CA LEU A 163 10.55 -13.35 6.10
C LEU A 163 9.52 -12.87 7.14
N ALA A 164 9.97 -12.72 8.38
CA ALA A 164 9.09 -12.33 9.48
C ALA A 164 8.51 -10.93 9.26
N ARG A 165 7.20 -10.81 9.50
CA ARG A 165 6.48 -9.54 9.44
C ARG A 165 5.99 -9.17 10.83
N GLU A 166 6.07 -7.89 11.16
CA GLU A 166 5.47 -7.40 12.38
C GLU A 166 3.95 -7.59 12.32
N LYS A 167 3.39 -8.27 13.33
CA LYS A 167 1.97 -8.56 13.37
C LYS A 167 1.20 -7.29 13.73
N PRO A 168 0.11 -6.98 13.01
CA PRO A 168 -0.75 -5.88 13.42
C PRO A 168 -1.39 -6.14 14.78
N PRO A 169 -1.67 -5.08 15.58
CA PRO A 169 -2.59 -5.17 16.70
C PRO A 169 -4.03 -5.41 16.20
N PHE A 170 -4.97 -5.67 17.11
CA PHE A 170 -6.41 -5.69 16.81
C PHE A 170 -6.80 -6.58 15.60
N THR A 171 -6.21 -7.77 15.50
CA THR A 171 -6.49 -8.72 14.40
C THR A 171 -7.72 -9.58 14.63
N ARG A 172 -8.34 -9.50 15.82
CA ARG A 172 -9.51 -10.28 16.17
C ARG A 172 -10.76 -9.45 15.93
N ARG A 173 -11.70 -10.02 15.15
CA ARG A 173 -13.06 -9.49 14.89
C ARG A 173 -13.14 -8.30 13.93
N PHE A 174 -12.37 -7.24 14.13
CA PHE A 174 -12.36 -6.06 13.24
C PHE A 174 -11.03 -5.31 13.32
N THR A 175 -10.60 -4.72 12.20
CA THR A 175 -9.34 -3.96 12.06
C THR A 175 -9.55 -2.46 11.94
N HIS A 176 -10.81 -2.06 11.78
CA HIS A 176 -11.27 -0.70 11.54
C HIS A 176 -12.70 -0.58 12.08
N VAL A 177 -13.14 0.65 12.36
CA VAL A 177 -14.48 0.97 12.88
C VAL A 177 -15.04 2.14 12.08
N SER A 178 -16.33 2.12 11.76
CA SER A 178 -16.93 3.27 11.05
C SER A 178 -17.02 4.48 11.96
N VAL A 179 -16.84 5.69 11.41
CA VAL A 179 -16.97 6.92 12.19
C VAL A 179 -18.38 7.05 12.81
N ASP A 180 -19.41 6.66 12.06
CA ASP A 180 -20.81 6.64 12.54
C ASP A 180 -21.00 5.70 13.75
N GLU A 181 -20.30 4.56 13.79
CA GLU A 181 -20.34 3.63 14.93
C GLU A 181 -19.65 4.22 16.17
N LEU A 182 -18.57 4.97 15.99
CA LEU A 182 -17.93 5.69 17.11
C LEU A 182 -18.91 6.70 17.72
N GLU A 183 -19.61 7.47 16.88
CA GLU A 183 -20.61 8.44 17.32
C GLU A 183 -21.80 7.76 18.01
N ALA A 184 -22.34 6.68 17.42
CA ALA A 184 -23.47 5.94 17.98
C ALA A 184 -23.17 5.34 19.36
N HIS A 185 -21.91 4.98 19.62
CA HIS A 185 -21.46 4.45 20.91
C HIS A 185 -20.91 5.53 21.86
N ASN A 186 -20.99 6.82 21.49
CA ASN A 186 -20.41 7.93 22.25
C ASN A 186 -18.92 7.71 22.58
N ILE A 187 -18.18 7.10 21.67
CA ILE A 187 -16.74 6.91 21.82
C ILE A 187 -16.06 8.23 21.46
N PRO A 188 -15.23 8.81 22.35
CA PRO A 188 -14.52 10.05 22.05
C PRO A 188 -13.70 9.94 20.76
N HIS A 189 -13.70 11.00 19.95
CA HIS A 189 -12.95 11.01 18.69
C HIS A 189 -11.45 10.79 18.92
N ASP A 190 -10.89 11.34 20.00
CA ASP A 190 -9.49 11.22 20.42
C ASP A 190 -9.17 9.95 21.23
N ALA A 191 -10.16 9.07 21.45
CA ALA A 191 -9.92 7.79 22.12
C ALA A 191 -8.84 7.00 21.38
N SER A 192 -7.97 6.33 22.12
CA SER A 192 -6.93 5.47 21.55
C SER A 192 -7.53 4.26 20.82
N ALA A 193 -6.76 3.69 19.87
CA ALA A 193 -7.14 2.47 19.17
C ALA A 193 -7.52 1.32 20.14
N GLN A 194 -6.84 1.22 21.29
CA GLN A 194 -7.15 0.23 22.32
C GLN A 194 -8.51 0.49 22.99
N GLU A 195 -8.79 1.73 23.40
CA GLU A 195 -10.06 2.11 24.02
C GLU A 195 -11.24 1.90 23.07
N VAL A 196 -11.07 2.26 21.79
CA VAL A 196 -12.05 1.99 20.73
C VAL A 196 -12.29 0.49 20.63
N HIS A 197 -11.23 -0.30 20.46
CA HIS A 197 -11.34 -1.75 20.29
C HIS A 197 -12.02 -2.43 21.48
N GLU A 198 -11.64 -2.08 22.72
CA GLU A 198 -12.22 -2.63 23.94
C GLU A 198 -13.70 -2.24 24.11
N THR A 199 -14.05 -1.00 23.79
CA THR A 199 -15.42 -0.49 23.92
C THR A 199 -16.36 -1.17 22.93
N ILE A 200 -15.96 -1.27 21.66
CA ILE A 200 -16.75 -1.98 20.64
C ILE A 200 -16.89 -3.46 21.00
N LEU A 201 -15.82 -4.12 21.48
CA LEU A 201 -15.92 -5.51 21.94
C LEU A 201 -16.83 -5.69 23.16
N ARG A 202 -16.87 -4.73 24.08
CA ARG A 202 -17.79 -4.74 25.22
C ARG A 202 -19.24 -4.64 24.73
N HIS A 203 -19.57 -3.66 23.90
CA HIS A 203 -20.92 -3.48 23.37
C HIS A 203 -21.40 -4.69 22.56
N ALA A 204 -20.53 -5.23 21.71
CA ALA A 204 -20.88 -6.40 20.91
C ALA A 204 -21.12 -7.66 21.77
N ARG A 205 -20.46 -7.79 22.93
CA ARG A 205 -20.74 -8.87 23.91
C ARG A 205 -22.09 -8.65 24.62
N GLU A 206 -22.40 -7.41 24.99
CA GLU A 206 -23.68 -7.05 25.63
C GLU A 206 -24.87 -7.32 24.71
N ILE A 207 -24.76 -6.93 23.44
CA ILE A 207 -25.77 -7.20 22.41
C ILE A 207 -25.98 -8.70 22.25
N GLN A 208 -24.90 -9.49 22.13
CA GLN A 208 -24.98 -10.94 21.99
C GLN A 208 -25.65 -11.60 23.21
N ALA A 209 -25.30 -11.16 24.43
CA ALA A 209 -25.92 -11.63 25.66
C ALA A 209 -27.42 -11.29 25.73
N ALA A 210 -27.80 -10.07 25.32
CA ALA A 210 -29.20 -9.64 25.28
C ALA A 210 -30.02 -10.46 24.26
N MET A 211 -29.46 -10.74 23.08
CA MET A 211 -30.10 -11.61 22.08
C MET A 211 -30.33 -13.03 22.61
N LEU A 212 -29.32 -13.62 23.27
CA LEU A 212 -29.44 -14.95 23.87
C LEU A 212 -30.49 -15.00 24.99
N ARG A 213 -30.58 -13.95 25.83
CA ARG A 213 -31.62 -13.83 26.87
C ARG A 213 -33.02 -13.75 26.24
N ARG A 214 -33.21 -12.95 25.20
CA ARG A 214 -34.49 -12.86 24.48
C ARG A 214 -34.91 -14.20 23.87
N ARG A 215 -33.98 -14.93 23.24
CA ARG A 215 -34.26 -16.27 22.69
C ARG A 215 -34.64 -17.29 23.75
N ARG A 216 -34.00 -17.26 24.92
CA ARG A 216 -34.36 -18.14 26.05
C ARG A 216 -35.72 -17.77 26.66
N GLY A 217 -36.02 -16.47 26.77
CA GLY A 217 -37.32 -15.98 27.23
C GLY A 217 -38.47 -16.35 26.29
N SER A 218 -38.27 -16.32 24.97
CA SER A 218 -39.29 -16.71 23.99
C SER A 218 -39.55 -18.22 23.93
N LEU A 219 -38.54 -19.04 24.24
CA LEU A 219 -38.69 -20.50 24.34
C LEU A 219 -39.38 -20.95 25.64
N GLY A 220 -39.30 -20.14 26.70
CA GLY A 220 -39.96 -20.40 27.98
C GLY A 220 -41.42 -19.94 28.08
N GLN A 221 -41.96 -19.25 27.06
CA GLN A 221 -43.36 -18.83 26.99
C GLN A 221 -44.25 -19.79 26.15
N ASN A 222 -43.69 -20.88 25.61
CA ASN A 222 -44.40 -21.90 24.83
C ASN A 222 -44.53 -23.25 25.59
N VAL A 223 -44.69 -23.22 26.91
CA VAL A 223 -44.98 -24.42 27.73
C VAL A 223 -46.22 -24.18 28.57
#